data_AF-A0A9Q9E2S6-F1
#
_entry.id   AF-A0A9Q9E2S6-F1
#
_cell.length_a   1.000
_cell.length_b   1.000
_cell.length_c   1.000
_cell.angle_alpha   90.00
_cell.angle_beta   90.00
_cell.angle_gamma   90.00
#
_symmetry.space_group_name_H-M   'P 1'
#
loop_
_entity.id
_entity.type
_entity.pdbx_description
1 polymer ?
#
loop_
_entity_poly.entity_id
_entity_poly.type
_entity_poly.pdbx_seq_one_letter_code
_entity_poly.pdbx_strand_id
1 'polypeptide(L)' 'MNAATRVDLMDLLGPTREDSLWEAEKSGWRCFVMGNDRCHYHRASKLRTAWQYGYDAASRSADPVGGML' A
#
# COMPACT_ATOMS: atom_id res chain seq x y z
N MET A 1 -12.63 35.91 1.66
CA MET A 1 -13.35 35.26 2.77
C MET A 1 -12.89 33.81 2.82
N ASN A 2 -12.18 33.42 3.87
CA ASN A 2 -11.64 32.07 4.06
C ASN A 2 -12.80 31.08 4.19
N ALA A 3 -13.00 30.24 3.18
CA ALA A 3 -13.83 29.05 3.33
C ALA A 3 -13.03 28.06 4.18
N ALA A 4 -13.20 28.13 5.50
CA ALA A 4 -12.81 27.02 6.35
C ALA A 4 -13.66 25.83 5.89
N THR A 5 -13.03 24.91 5.14
CA THR A 5 -13.62 23.64 4.74
C THR A 5 -14.02 22.92 6.02
N ARG A 6 -15.30 22.96 6.33
CA ARG A 6 -15.87 22.25 7.47
C ARG A 6 -15.81 20.77 7.13
N VAL A 7 -14.72 20.12 7.53
CA VAL A 7 -14.57 18.67 7.41
C VAL A 7 -15.56 18.05 8.40
N ASP A 8 -16.54 17.32 7.88
CA ASP A 8 -17.43 16.52 8.72
C ASP A 8 -16.62 15.35 9.31
N LEU A 9 -16.71 15.17 10.62
CA LEU A 9 -16.08 14.04 11.30
C LEU A 9 -16.58 12.71 10.72
N MET A 10 -17.84 12.65 10.30
CA MET A 10 -18.40 11.44 9.68
C MET A 10 -17.80 11.14 8.31
N ASP A 11 -17.33 12.15 7.57
CA ASP A 11 -16.61 11.93 6.30
C ASP A 11 -15.21 11.37 6.51
N LEU A 12 -14.57 11.64 7.66
CA LEU A 12 -13.29 11.04 8.06
C LEU A 12 -13.43 9.61 8.58
N LEU A 13 -14.59 9.29 9.16
CA LEU A 13 -14.90 7.97 9.72
C LEU A 13 -15.57 7.05 8.70
N GLY A 14 -16.03 7.59 7.57
CA GLY A 14 -16.52 6.82 6.44
C GLY A 14 -15.40 5.97 5.83
N PRO A 15 -15.74 4.93 5.04
CA PRO A 15 -14.75 4.12 4.35
C PRO A 15 -13.89 5.03 3.45
N THR A 16 -12.65 5.26 3.85
CA THR A 16 -11.69 5.99 3.00
C THR A 16 -11.54 5.22 1.70
N ARG A 17 -11.60 5.92 0.56
CA ARG A 17 -11.30 5.32 -0.74
C ARG A 17 -9.95 4.60 -0.63
N GLU A 18 -9.96 3.31 -0.95
CA GLU A 18 -8.77 2.46 -0.87
C GLU A 18 -7.64 3.08 -1.71
N ASP A 19 -6.52 3.45 -1.06
CA ASP A 19 -5.36 4.00 -1.74
C ASP A 19 -4.69 2.88 -2.54
N SER A 20 -4.85 2.92 -3.86
CA SER A 20 -4.34 1.87 -4.74
C SER A 20 -2.81 1.73 -4.69
N LEU A 21 -2.07 2.78 -4.33
CA LEU A 21 -0.61 2.67 -4.16
C LEU A 21 -0.28 1.94 -2.86
N TRP A 22 -1.00 2.23 -1.78
CA TRP A 22 -0.87 1.52 -0.51
C TRP A 22 -1.22 0.02 -0.65
N GLU A 23 -2.31 -0.30 -1.36
CA GLU A 23 -2.68 -1.69 -1.63
C GLU A 23 -1.62 -2.41 -2.48
N ALA A 24 -1.04 -1.71 -3.47
CA ALA A 24 0.04 -2.26 -4.27
C ALA A 24 1.27 -2.56 -3.41
N GLU A 25 1.67 -1.65 -2.53
CA GLU A 25 2.78 -1.85 -1.59
C GLU A 25 2.54 -3.05 -0.66
N LYS A 26 1.36 -3.12 -0.01
CA LYS A 26 0.98 -4.28 0.83
C LYS A 26 1.01 -5.59 0.05
N SER A 27 0.54 -5.58 -1.19
CA SER A 27 0.56 -6.79 -2.02
C SER A 27 1.99 -7.23 -2.39
N GLY A 28 2.93 -6.29 -2.54
CA GLY A 28 4.36 -6.57 -2.70
C GLY A 28 4.96 -7.22 -1.46
N TRP A 29 4.65 -6.68 -0.29
CA TRP A 29 5.07 -7.27 0.99
C TRP A 29 4.58 -8.71 1.17
N ARG A 30 3.28 -8.94 0.92
CA ARG A 30 2.67 -10.29 0.97
C ARG A 30 3.32 -11.26 -0.01
N CYS A 31 3.64 -10.78 -1.21
CA CYS A 31 4.35 -11.58 -2.21
C CYS A 31 5.71 -12.05 -1.69
N PHE A 32 6.51 -11.17 -1.06
CA PHE A 32 7.76 -11.56 -0.43
C PHE A 32 7.56 -12.61 0.67
N VAL A 33 6.62 -12.38 1.60
CA VAL A 33 6.32 -13.30 2.70
C VAL A 33 5.90 -14.69 2.20
N MET A 34 5.13 -14.75 1.12
CA MET A 34 4.69 -16.00 0.50
C MET A 34 5.72 -16.63 -0.46
N GLY A 35 6.90 -16.01 -0.65
CA GLY A 35 7.91 -16.49 -1.59
C GLY A 35 7.51 -16.38 -3.07
N ASN A 36 6.64 -15.42 -3.41
CA ASN A 36 6.19 -15.14 -4.78
C ASN A 36 6.88 -13.87 -5.32
N ASP A 37 7.69 -13.99 -6.37
CA ASP A 37 8.41 -12.87 -6.99
C ASP A 37 7.61 -12.18 -8.12
N ARG A 38 6.38 -12.64 -8.41
CA ARG A 38 5.59 -12.17 -9.54
C ARG A 38 4.74 -10.95 -9.20
N CYS A 39 5.09 -9.81 -9.79
CA CYS A 39 4.24 -8.62 -9.83
C CYS A 39 3.13 -8.78 -10.88
N HIS A 40 1.88 -8.49 -10.51
CA HIS A 40 0.71 -8.56 -11.39
C HIS A 40 0.34 -7.22 -12.04
N TYR A 41 1.03 -6.12 -11.70
CA TYR A 41 0.78 -4.79 -12.28
C TYR A 41 1.50 -4.60 -13.61
N HIS A 42 0.91 -3.77 -14.48
CA HIS A 42 1.50 -3.43 -15.78
C HIS A 42 2.90 -2.82 -15.62
N ARG A 43 3.80 -3.17 -16.54
CA ARG A 43 5.16 -2.62 -16.61
C ARG A 43 5.11 -1.08 -16.73
N ALA A 44 5.99 -0.38 -16.01
CA ALA A 44 6.04 1.09 -15.91
C ALA A 44 4.83 1.79 -15.23
N SER A 45 3.91 1.06 -14.59
CA SER A 45 2.86 1.69 -13.78
C SER A 45 3.38 2.15 -12.41
N LYS A 46 2.77 3.20 -11.84
CA LYS A 46 3.03 3.63 -10.46
C LYS A 46 2.71 2.52 -9.44
N LEU A 47 1.70 1.71 -9.73
CA LEU A 47 1.33 0.54 -8.92
C LEU A 47 2.44 -0.51 -8.88
N ARG A 48 3.09 -0.79 -10.03
CA ARG A 48 4.26 -1.68 -10.06
C ARG A 48 5.41 -1.13 -9.21
N THR A 49 5.64 0.19 -9.24
CA THR A 49 6.66 0.81 -8.40
C THR A 49 6.34 0.69 -6.91
N ALA A 50 5.10 0.97 -6.50
CA ALA A 50 4.65 0.79 -5.11
C ALA A 50 4.74 -0.68 -4.67
N TRP A 51 4.34 -1.62 -5.52
CA TRP A 51 4.53 -3.05 -5.28
C TRP A 51 5.99 -3.42 -5.04
N GLN A 52 6.92 -2.91 -5.87
CA GLN A 52 8.34 -3.18 -5.71
C GLN A 52 8.87 -2.62 -4.39
N TYR A 53 8.43 -1.42 -3.99
CA TYR A 53 8.82 -0.85 -2.70
C TYR A 53 8.41 -1.75 -1.53
N GLY A 54 7.19 -2.28 -1.53
CA GLY A 54 6.72 -3.18 -0.48
C GLY A 54 7.48 -4.51 -0.45
N TYR A 55 7.75 -5.09 -1.62
CA TYR A 55 8.56 -6.31 -1.74
C TYR A 55 9.99 -6.10 -1.21
N ASP A 56 10.63 -5.01 -1.62
CA ASP A 56 11.98 -4.66 -1.21
C ASP A 56 12.04 -4.34 0.29
N ALA A 57 11.03 -3.63 0.83
CA ALA A 57 10.93 -3.35 2.26
C ALA A 57 10.81 -4.64 3.09
N ALA A 58 9.94 -5.56 2.66
CA ALA A 58 9.80 -6.87 3.31
C ALA A 58 11.12 -7.66 3.30
N SER A 59 11.86 -7.63 2.18
CA SER A 59 13.16 -8.32 2.07
C SER A 59 14.24 -7.80 3.02
N ARG A 60 14.13 -6.54 3.44
CA ARG A 60 15.05 -5.92 4.41
C ARG A 60 14.53 -6.02 5.85
N SER A 61 13.31 -6.51 6.06
CA SER A 61 12.72 -6.63 7.38
C SER A 61 13.35 -7.80 8.15
N ALA A 62 13.62 -7.58 9.44
CA ALA A 62 14.05 -8.64 10.35
C ALA A 62 12.88 -9.60 10.69
N ASP A 63 11.64 -9.12 10.61
CA ASP A 63 10.43 -9.90 10.81
C ASP A 63 9.35 -9.48 9.78
N PRO A 64 9.44 -9.98 8.54
CA PRO A 64 8.48 -9.66 7.49
C PRO A 64 7.11 -10.30 7.74
N VAL A 65 7.02 -11.41 8.49
CA VAL A 65 5.75 -12.06 8.82
C VAL A 65 5.01 -11.25 9.88
N GLY A 66 5.69 -10.80 10.94
CA GLY A 66 5.11 -9.99 11.99
C GLY A 66 4.71 -8.57 11.55
N GLY A 67 5.34 -8.05 10.48
CA GLY A 67 4.92 -6.79 9.84
C GLY A 67 3.68 -6.90 8.94
N MET A 68 3.16 -8.11 8.73
CA MET A 68 1.97 -8.37 7.92
C MET A 68 0.70 -8.24 8.78
N LEU A 69 0.34 -7.01 9.18
CA LEU A 69 -0.94 -6.67 9.82
C LEU A 69 -1.85 -5.91 8.85
#